data_AF-A0A225USW0-F1
#
_entry.id   AF-A0A225USW0-F1
#
_cell.length_a   1.000
_cell.length_b   1.000
_cell.length_c   1.000
_cell.angle_alpha   90.00
_cell.angle_beta   90.00
_cell.angle_gamma   90.00
#
_symmetry.space_group_name_H-M   'P 1'
#
loop_
_entity.id
_entity.type
_entity.pdbx_description
1 polymer ?
#
loop_
_entity_poly.entity_id
_entity_poly.type
_entity_poly.pdbx_seq_one_letter_code
_entity_poly.pdbx_strand_id
1 'polypeptide(L)'
;MPFYHVLGIFGGLYLLAIIALSADSDFFEFIFWLCAVISALCMMRLRWRIRTLFSIPGSHAQDAAFSFCCGCCSIAQMASHVESYEPGRFTFAPRSTLQGYTFN
;
A
#
# COMPACT_ATOMS: atom_id res chain seq x y z
N MET A 1 5.67 8.85 8.96
CA MET A 1 5.54 7.48 9.48
C MET A 1 6.85 6.77 9.19
N PRO A 2 7.57 6.21 10.16
CA PRO A 2 8.77 5.43 9.88
C PRO A 2 8.37 4.20 9.06
N PHE A 3 9.11 3.91 7.99
CA PHE A 3 8.89 2.78 7.07
C PHE A 3 8.60 1.45 7.79
N TYR A 4 9.31 1.20 8.90
CA TYR A 4 9.16 0.01 9.72
C TYR A 4 7.75 -0.21 10.30
N HIS A 5 7.00 0.86 10.59
CA HIS A 5 5.62 0.72 11.08
C HIS A 5 4.70 0.16 10.00
N VAL A 6 4.85 0.62 8.76
CA VAL A 6 4.05 0.13 7.64
C VAL A 6 4.36 -1.34 7.38
N LEU A 7 5.65 -1.71 7.39
CA LEU A 7 6.08 -3.09 7.24
C LEU A 7 5.52 -3.99 8.35
N GLY A 8 5.58 -3.53 9.60
CA GLY A 8 5.03 -4.26 10.75
C GLY A 8 3.52 -4.46 10.66
N ILE A 9 2.76 -3.44 10.23
CA ILE A 9 1.30 -3.55 10.04
C ILE A 9 0.95 -4.58 8.96
N PHE A 10 1.59 -4.52 7.79
CA PHE A 10 1.35 -5.51 6.73
C PHE A 10 1.80 -6.92 7.13
N GLY A 11 2.93 -7.05 7.85
CA GLY A 11 3.37 -8.33 8.40
C GLY A 11 2.36 -8.92 9.39
N GLY A 12 1.81 -8.09 10.28
CA GLY A 12 0.77 -8.50 11.23
C GLY A 12 -0.52 -8.95 10.53
N LEU A 13 -0.94 -8.26 9.46
CA LEU A 13 -2.08 -8.66 8.63
C LEU A 13 -1.91 -10.05 8.01
N TYR A 14 -0.72 -10.36 7.49
CA TYR A 14 -0.42 -11.69 6.94
C TYR A 14 -0.43 -12.77 8.02
N LEU A 15 0.12 -12.49 9.20
CA LEU A 15 0.07 -13.42 10.33
C LEU A 15 -1.38 -13.66 10.77
N LEU A 16 -2.19 -12.61 10.85
CA LEU A 16 -3.62 -12.74 11.17
C LEU A 16 -4.36 -13.59 10.14
N ALA A 17 -4.03 -13.46 8.85
CA ALA A 17 -4.60 -14.30 7.80
C ALA A 17 -4.26 -15.78 7.99
N ILE A 18 -3.01 -16.09 8.34
CA ILE A 18 -2.56 -17.46 8.63
C ILE A 18 -3.30 -18.01 9.86
N ILE A 19 -3.42 -17.20 10.92
CA ILE A 19 -4.14 -17.58 12.14
C ILE A 19 -5.62 -17.85 11.81
N ALA A 20 -6.29 -16.97 11.06
CA ALA A 20 -7.68 -17.14 10.66
C ALA A 20 -7.89 -18.45 9.87
N LEU A 21 -6.98 -18.78 8.94
CA LEU A 21 -7.02 -20.05 8.20
C LEU A 21 -6.81 -21.29 9.08
N SER A 22 -5.99 -21.16 10.14
CA SER A 22 -5.64 -22.30 11.01
C SER A 22 -6.61 -22.51 12.18
N ALA A 23 -7.29 -21.46 12.63
CA ALA A 23 -8.06 -21.47 13.88
C ALA A 23 -9.54 -21.80 13.68
N ASP A 24 -10.04 -21.82 12.45
CA ASP A 24 -11.44 -22.12 12.06
C ASP A 24 -12.48 -21.46 12.98
N SER A 25 -12.23 -20.18 13.31
CA SER A 25 -13.05 -19.41 14.24
C SER A 25 -13.55 -18.13 13.58
N ASP A 26 -14.86 -17.90 13.67
CA ASP A 26 -15.52 -16.73 13.07
C ASP A 26 -14.94 -15.39 13.56
N PHE A 27 -14.42 -15.36 14.79
CA PHE A 27 -13.83 -14.15 15.38
C PHE A 27 -12.57 -13.68 14.64
N PHE A 28 -11.61 -14.59 14.37
CA PHE A 28 -10.39 -14.24 13.64
C PHE A 28 -10.68 -13.90 12.18
N GLU A 29 -11.67 -14.57 11.57
CA GLU A 29 -12.12 -14.26 10.22
C GLU A 29 -12.73 -12.85 10.13
N PHE A 30 -13.59 -12.47 11.08
CA PHE A 30 -14.16 -11.12 11.15
C PHE A 30 -13.09 -10.04 11.29
N ILE A 31 -12.12 -10.22 12.21
CA ILE A 31 -11.02 -9.26 12.38
C ILE A 31 -10.17 -9.17 11.11
N PHE A 32 -9.87 -10.31 10.47
CA PHE A 32 -9.13 -10.33 9.22
C PHE A 32 -9.83 -9.51 8.13
N TRP A 33 -11.13 -9.74 7.91
CA TRP A 33 -11.90 -9.01 6.92
C TRP A 33 -11.97 -7.51 7.22
N LEU A 34 -12.16 -7.13 8.49
CA LEU A 34 -12.15 -5.73 8.92
C LEU A 34 -10.81 -5.06 8.60
N CYS A 35 -9.70 -5.69 8.99
CA CYS A 35 -8.36 -5.16 8.73
C CYS A 35 -8.01 -5.13 7.23
N ALA A 36 -8.48 -6.11 6.45
CA ALA A 36 -8.32 -6.15 5.00
C ALA A 36 -9.05 -4.99 4.31
N VAL A 37 -10.29 -4.69 4.70
CA VAL A 37 -11.06 -3.55 4.17
C VAL A 37 -10.38 -2.23 4.50
N ILE A 38 -9.93 -2.04 5.74
CA ILE A 38 -9.19 -0.83 6.14
C ILE A 38 -7.93 -0.66 5.29
N SER A 39 -7.19 -1.75 5.08
CA SER A 39 -5.97 -1.75 4.25
C SER A 39 -6.28 -1.37 2.80
N ALA A 40 -7.35 -1.91 2.22
CA ALA A 40 -7.80 -1.55 0.87
C ALA A 40 -8.14 -0.06 0.74
N LEU A 41 -8.84 0.51 1.74
CA LEU A 41 -9.15 1.94 1.78
C LEU A 41 -7.87 2.79 1.88
N CYS A 42 -6.91 2.38 2.70
CA CYS A 42 -5.61 3.05 2.81
C CYS A 42 -4.83 3.01 1.48
N MET A 43 -4.80 1.86 0.79
CA MET A 43 -4.16 1.73 -0.53
C MET A 43 -4.83 2.63 -1.58
N MET A 44 -6.17 2.68 -1.60
CA MET A 44 -6.93 3.56 -2.49
C MET A 44 -6.59 5.04 -2.24
N ARG A 45 -6.54 5.46 -0.97
CA ARG A 45 -6.15 6.84 -0.59
C ARG A 45 -4.71 7.16 -1.01
N LEU A 46 -3.78 6.22 -0.82
CA LEU A 46 -2.39 6.39 -1.23
C LEU A 46 -2.28 6.56 -2.75
N ARG A 47 -3.00 5.72 -3.51
CA ARG A 47 -3.06 5.80 -4.97
C ARG A 47 -3.61 7.13 -5.44
N TRP A 48 -4.72 7.61 -4.87
CA TRP A 48 -5.24 8.93 -5.20
C TRP A 48 -4.22 10.03 -4.93
N ARG A 49 -3.54 9.99 -3.78
CA ARG A 49 -2.58 11.03 -3.43
C ARG A 49 -1.38 11.06 -4.39
N ILE A 50 -0.83 9.90 -4.74
CA ILE A 50 0.26 9.83 -5.73
C ILE A 50 -0.23 10.33 -7.10
N ARG A 51 -1.43 9.93 -7.55
CA ARG A 51 -1.98 10.44 -8.81
C ARG A 51 -2.17 11.96 -8.84
N THR A 52 -2.63 12.55 -7.73
CA THR A 52 -2.74 14.01 -7.61
C THR A 52 -1.38 14.71 -7.61
N LEU A 53 -0.35 14.10 -7.01
CA LEU A 53 0.99 14.67 -6.97
C LEU A 53 1.69 14.64 -8.34
N PHE A 54 1.43 13.60 -9.13
CA PHE A 54 2.05 13.40 -10.45
C PHE A 54 1.10 13.74 -11.62
N SER A 55 -0.06 14.37 -11.35
CA SER A 55 -1.07 14.76 -12.35
C SER A 55 -1.47 13.64 -13.32
N ILE A 56 -1.61 12.41 -12.82
CA ILE A 56 -1.89 11.22 -13.66
C ILE A 56 -3.40 11.16 -14.00
N PRO A 57 -3.82 11.20 -15.28
CA PRO A 57 -5.22 11.22 -15.69
C PRO A 57 -5.94 9.87 -15.46
N GLY A 58 -7.14 9.89 -14.89
CA GLY A 58 -7.97 8.70 -14.66
C GLY A 58 -9.11 8.92 -13.66
N SER A 59 -9.89 7.88 -13.38
CA SER A 59 -11.11 7.97 -12.58
C SER A 59 -10.97 7.31 -11.19
N HIS A 60 -11.63 7.91 -10.19
CA HIS A 60 -11.64 7.39 -8.82
C HIS A 60 -12.23 5.97 -8.70
N ALA A 61 -13.21 5.65 -9.53
CA ALA A 61 -13.84 4.32 -9.57
C ALA A 61 -12.87 3.24 -10.07
N GLN A 62 -12.06 3.57 -11.07
CA GLN A 62 -11.05 2.65 -11.61
C GLN A 62 -9.95 2.39 -10.58
N ASP A 63 -9.54 3.40 -9.81
CA ASP A 63 -8.56 3.23 -8.73
C ASP A 63 -9.08 2.36 -7.59
N ALA A 64 -10.38 2.46 -7.26
CA ALA A 64 -11.03 1.58 -6.29
C ALA A 64 -11.04 0.12 -6.78
N ALA A 65 -11.43 -0.10 -8.04
CA ALA A 65 -11.46 -1.43 -8.66
C ALA A 65 -10.06 -2.09 -8.70
N PHE A 66 -9.02 -1.34 -9.11
CA PHE A 66 -7.65 -1.86 -9.13
C PHE A 66 -7.09 -2.13 -7.74
N SER A 67 -7.38 -1.27 -6.77
CA SER A 67 -6.92 -1.46 -5.38
C SER A 67 -7.56 -2.69 -4.72
N PHE A 68 -8.78 -3.06 -5.12
CA PHE A 68 -9.52 -4.20 -4.57
C PHE A 68 -9.17 -5.52 -5.28
N CYS A 69 -9.05 -5.54 -6.63
CA CYS A 69 -8.76 -6.76 -7.38
C CYS A 69 -7.26 -7.15 -7.38
N CYS A 70 -6.34 -6.19 -7.50
CA CYS A 70 -4.90 -6.46 -7.39
C CYS A 70 -4.17 -5.27 -6.75
N GLY A 71 -4.37 -5.08 -5.45
CA GLY A 71 -3.70 -4.03 -4.67
C GLY A 71 -2.17 -4.03 -4.85
N CYS A 72 -1.53 -5.21 -4.79
CA CYS A 72 -0.08 -5.34 -4.98
C CYS A 72 0.37 -4.90 -6.39
N CYS A 73 -0.34 -5.28 -7.45
CA CYS A 73 -0.05 -4.83 -8.82
C CYS A 73 -0.17 -3.30 -8.91
N SER A 74 -1.23 -2.74 -8.31
CA SER A 74 -1.47 -1.30 -8.35
C SER A 74 -0.35 -0.52 -7.66
N ILE A 75 0.15 -1.01 -6.52
CA ILE A 75 1.26 -0.38 -5.78
C ILE A 75 2.56 -0.54 -6.57
N ALA A 76 2.82 -1.72 -7.12
CA ALA A 76 4.01 -1.98 -7.93
C ALA A 76 4.06 -1.06 -9.15
N GLN A 77 2.95 -0.92 -9.89
CA GLN A 77 2.84 0.02 -11.00
C GLN A 77 3.17 1.44 -10.57
N MET A 78 2.62 1.89 -9.44
CA MET A 78 2.89 3.24 -8.94
C MET A 78 4.33 3.42 -8.53
N ALA A 79 4.91 2.43 -7.86
CA ALA A 79 6.31 2.43 -7.46
C ALA A 79 7.24 2.56 -8.67
N SER A 80 6.93 1.87 -9.77
CA SER A 80 7.66 2.01 -11.03
C SER A 80 7.50 3.42 -11.63
N HIS A 81 6.29 3.97 -11.63
CA HIS A 81 6.01 5.31 -12.16
C HIS A 81 6.67 6.44 -11.38
N VAL A 82 6.80 6.31 -10.06
CA VAL A 82 7.47 7.30 -9.21
C VAL A 82 8.97 7.01 -9.05
N GLU A 83 9.49 6.02 -9.77
CA GLU A 83 10.88 5.56 -9.72
C GLU A 83 11.36 5.35 -8.27
N SER A 84 10.50 4.77 -7.42
CA SER A 84 10.80 4.60 -6.00
C SER A 84 11.82 3.51 -5.71
N TYR A 85 12.14 2.68 -6.70
CA TYR A 85 13.15 1.63 -6.64
C TYR A 85 14.02 1.63 -7.91
N GLU A 86 15.23 1.10 -7.79
CA GLU A 86 16.16 0.94 -8.91
C GLU A 86 16.04 -0.49 -9.48
N PRO A 87 15.69 -0.67 -10.76
CA PRO A 87 15.63 -2.00 -11.37
C PRO A 87 16.96 -2.75 -11.21
N GLY A 88 16.90 -4.00 -10.76
CA GLY A 88 18.11 -4.83 -10.56
C GLY A 88 18.87 -4.57 -9.25
N ARG A 89 18.46 -3.59 -8.42
CA ARG A 89 19.06 -3.37 -7.10
C ARG A 89 18.04 -3.61 -5.99
N PHE A 90 18.26 -4.64 -5.18
CA PHE A 90 17.45 -4.88 -3.99
C PHE A 90 17.84 -3.89 -2.89
N THR A 91 16.98 -2.90 -2.63
CA THR A 91 17.16 -1.93 -1.55
C THR A 91 15.89 -1.90 -0.70
N PHE A 92 16.00 -2.28 0.58
CA PHE A 92 14.88 -2.29 1.51
C PHE A 92 14.53 -0.90 2.07
N ALA A 93 15.46 0.05 1.91
CA ALA A 93 15.31 1.41 2.39
C ALA A 93 14.54 2.29 1.37
N PRO A 94 13.70 3.23 1.84
CA PRO A 94 13.11 4.22 0.95
C PRO A 94 14.20 5.06 0.27
N ARG A 95 13.96 5.47 -0.97
CA ARG A 95 14.85 6.41 -1.67
C ARG A 95 14.93 7.71 -0.88
N SER A 96 16.12 8.31 -0.81
CA SER A 96 16.28 9.65 -0.26
C SER A 96 15.45 10.64 -1.08
N THR A 97 14.44 11.25 -0.47
CA THR A 97 13.69 12.34 -1.09
C THR A 97 14.52 13.62 -1.03
N LEU A 98 14.58 14.38 -2.12
CA LEU A 98 15.16 15.73 -2.09
C LEU A 98 14.41 16.57 -1.05
N GLN A 99 15.12 17.42 -0.30
CA GLN A 99 14.45 18.35 0.60
C GLN A 99 13.53 19.27 -0.22
N GLY A 100 12.32 19.52 0.28
CA GLY A 100 11.39 20.43 -0.37
C GLY A 100 12.01 21.83 -0.48
N TYR A 101 11.81 22.50 -1.61
CA TYR A 101 12.31 23.86 -1.81
C TYR A 101 11.78 24.78 -0.71
N THR A 102 12.66 25.28 0.14
CA THR A 102 12.35 26.36 1.09
C THR A 102 12.55 27.68 0.36
N PHE A 103 11.46 28.40 0.10
CA PHE A 103 11.55 29.80 -0.31
C PHE A 103 11.90 30.62 0.94
N ASN A 104 13.17 30.93 1.10
CA ASN A 104 13.65 31.93 2.05
C ASN A 104 13.92 33.23 1.31
#